data_AF-A0A2T6CUZ9-F1
#
_entry.id   AF-A0A2T6CUZ9-F1
#
_cell.length_a   1.000
_cell.length_b   1.000
_cell.length_c   1.000
_cell.angle_alpha   90.00
_cell.angle_beta   90.00
_cell.angle_gamma   90.00
#
_symmetry.space_group_name_H-M   'P 1'
#
loop_
_entity.id
_entity.type
_entity.pdbx_description
1 polymer ?
#
loop_
_entity_poly.entity_id
_entity_poly.type
_entity_poly.pdbx_seq_one_letter_code
_entity_poly.pdbx_strand_id
1 'polypeptide(L)'
;MTPASRPKWPWITLLALQAIQLLTLIPWLPMAGLSVMAFDSPGSTAMWQPWLFVGLLWSYPLWLLLAGIGAWVLWAFHRYVAAVVLAVLVTLPVPILLGIVLIWNH
;
A
#
# COMPACT_ATOMS: atom_id res chain seq x y z
N MET A 1 -36.78 11.26 -17.80
CA MET A 1 -35.96 10.48 -16.85
C MET A 1 -34.85 11.40 -16.35
N THR A 2 -34.87 11.80 -15.08
CA THR A 2 -33.78 12.59 -14.50
C THR A 2 -32.59 11.67 -14.22
N PRO A 3 -31.34 12.07 -14.54
CA PRO A 3 -30.18 11.25 -14.24
C PRO A 3 -30.06 11.10 -12.72
N ALA A 4 -30.02 9.86 -12.23
CA ALA A 4 -29.75 9.59 -10.83
C ALA A 4 -28.38 10.19 -10.45
N SER A 5 -28.36 11.04 -9.42
CA SER A 5 -27.13 11.65 -8.94
C SER A 5 -26.21 10.58 -8.38
N ARG A 6 -24.93 10.58 -8.76
CA ARG A 6 -23.94 9.66 -8.20
C ARG A 6 -23.82 9.90 -6.69
N PRO A 7 -23.74 8.84 -5.86
CA PRO A 7 -23.56 9.00 -4.42
C PRO A 7 -22.24 9.73 -4.15
N LYS A 8 -22.29 10.81 -3.35
CA LYS A 8 -21.12 11.62 -3.01
C LYS A 8 -20.22 10.98 -1.95
N TRP A 9 -20.78 10.13 -1.10
CA TRP A 9 -20.08 9.51 0.03
C TRP A 9 -18.82 8.72 -0.40
N PRO A 10 -18.85 7.80 -1.39
CA PRO A 10 -17.69 6.98 -1.74
C PRO A 10 -16.58 7.84 -2.34
N TRP A 11 -16.94 8.90 -3.07
CA TRP A 11 -15.99 9.81 -3.68
C TRP A 11 -15.17 10.57 -2.63
N ILE A 12 -15.85 11.13 -1.62
CA ILE A 12 -15.18 11.81 -0.50
C ILE A 12 -14.29 10.83 0.26
N THR A 13 -14.77 9.61 0.48
CA THR A 13 -14.00 8.56 1.15
C THR A 13 -12.75 8.15 0.38
N LEU A 14 -12.83 8.01 -0.95
CA LEU A 14 -11.65 7.69 -1.76
C LEU A 14 -10.60 8.80 -1.71
N LEU A 15 -11.02 10.07 -1.73
CA LEU A 15 -10.10 11.19 -1.56
C LEU A 15 -9.45 11.23 -0.17
N ALA A 16 -10.25 11.03 0.89
CA ALA A 16 -9.73 10.95 2.24
C ALA A 16 -8.75 9.78 2.39
N LEU A 17 -9.06 8.62 1.81
CA LEU A 17 -8.17 7.46 1.81
C LEU A 17 -6.87 7.73 1.05
N GLN A 18 -6.92 8.42 -0.10
CA GLN A 18 -5.69 8.78 -0.83
C GLN A 18 -4.83 9.77 -0.07
N ALA A 19 -5.44 10.75 0.60
CA ALA A 19 -4.71 11.64 1.49
C ALA A 19 -4.03 10.86 2.63
N ILE A 20 -4.74 9.92 3.27
CA ILE A 20 -4.19 9.06 4.32
C ILE A 20 -3.05 8.18 3.76
N GLN A 21 -3.22 7.59 2.57
CA GLN A 21 -2.17 6.79 1.92
C GLN A 21 -0.89 7.61 1.70
N LEU A 22 -1.01 8.85 1.23
CA LEU A 22 0.14 9.76 1.11
C LEU A 22 0.79 10.04 2.47
N LEU A 23 -0.01 10.23 3.53
CA LEU A 23 0.52 10.41 4.88
C LEU A 23 1.27 9.17 5.38
N THR A 24 0.89 7.95 4.95
CA THR A 24 1.65 6.73 5.30
C THR A 24 3.05 6.70 4.67
N LEU A 25 3.31 7.49 3.62
CA LEU A 25 4.64 7.58 3.02
C LEU A 25 5.65 8.32 3.93
N ILE A 26 5.16 9.18 4.83
CA ILE A 26 6.02 9.93 5.76
C ILE A 26 6.80 8.98 6.69
N PRO A 27 6.16 8.09 7.47
CA PRO A 27 6.88 7.09 8.27
C PRO A 27 7.54 5.99 7.43
N TRP A 28 7.08 5.76 6.19
CA TRP A 28 7.71 4.80 5.28
C TRP A 28 9.11 5.24 4.83
N LEU A 29 9.35 6.53 4.57
CA LEU A 29 10.65 7.05 4.12
C LEU A 29 11.83 6.61 5.01
N PRO A 30 11.83 6.84 6.34
CA PRO A 30 12.92 6.38 7.20
C PRO A 30 13.01 4.86 7.25
N MET A 31 11.88 4.14 7.21
CA MET A 31 11.88 2.67 7.17
C MET A 31 12.52 2.12 5.90
N ALA A 32 12.25 2.74 4.74
CA ALA A 32 12.88 2.38 3.47
C ALA A 32 14.39 2.58 3.52
N GLY A 33 14.88 3.66 4.13
CA GLY A 33 16.30 3.89 4.36
C GLY A 33 16.93 2.84 5.28
N LEU A 34 16.31 2.60 6.43
CA LEU A 34 16.80 1.61 7.42
C LEU A 34 16.75 0.18 6.89
N SER A 35 15.86 -0.13 5.95
CA SER A 35 15.76 -1.49 5.40
C SER A 35 17.02 -1.98 4.70
N VAL A 36 17.82 -1.06 4.14
CA VAL A 36 19.09 -1.39 3.46
C VAL A 36 20.12 -1.94 4.45
N MET A 37 20.00 -1.66 5.75
CA MET A 37 20.85 -2.24 6.79
C MET A 37 20.71 -3.77 6.90
N ALA A 38 19.67 -4.36 6.29
CA ALA A 38 19.58 -5.82 6.13
C ALA A 38 20.79 -6.40 5.35
N PHE A 39 21.50 -5.57 4.58
CA PHE A 39 22.71 -5.94 3.86
C PHE A 39 24.02 -5.77 4.66
N ASP A 40 23.99 -5.29 5.91
CA ASP A 40 25.22 -5.04 6.68
C ASP A 40 25.92 -6.33 7.15
N SER A 41 25.24 -7.48 7.11
CA SER A 41 25.84 -8.75 7.48
C SER A 41 26.77 -9.32 6.39
N PRO A 42 27.90 -9.97 6.75
CA PRO A 42 28.80 -10.58 5.77
C PRO A 42 28.09 -11.60 4.88
N GLY A 43 28.22 -11.47 3.56
CA GLY A 43 27.60 -12.37 2.58
C GLY A 43 26.10 -12.14 2.35
N SER A 44 25.49 -11.13 2.97
CA SER A 44 24.07 -10.76 2.83
C SER A 44 23.61 -10.57 1.38
N THR A 45 24.48 -10.04 0.52
CA THR A 45 24.18 -9.75 -0.88
C THR A 45 24.00 -11.02 -1.73
N ALA A 46 24.54 -12.15 -1.27
CA ALA A 46 24.37 -13.47 -1.90
C ALA A 46 23.10 -14.20 -1.40
N MET A 47 22.47 -13.71 -0.33
CA MET A 47 21.23 -14.27 0.24
C MET A 47 20.01 -13.57 -0.35
N TRP A 48 18.92 -14.31 -0.61
CA TRP A 48 17.71 -13.75 -1.24
C TRP A 48 16.82 -12.96 -0.25
N GLN A 49 16.94 -13.23 1.06
CA GLN A 49 16.07 -12.68 2.09
C GLN A 49 16.18 -11.15 2.23
N PRO A 50 17.38 -10.54 2.28
CA PRO A 50 17.50 -9.07 2.34
C PRO A 50 16.95 -8.40 1.09
N TRP A 51 17.17 -8.99 -0.09
CA TRP A 51 16.58 -8.50 -1.35
C TRP A 51 15.06 -8.54 -1.33
N LEU A 52 14.46 -9.64 -0.85
CA LEU A 52 13.01 -9.74 -0.74
C LEU A 52 12.46 -8.72 0.25
N PHE A 53 13.08 -8.59 1.43
CA PHE A 53 12.64 -7.65 2.47
C PHE A 53 12.67 -6.20 1.98
N VAL A 54 13.81 -5.76 1.44
CA VAL A 54 14.00 -4.42 0.90
C VAL A 54 13.08 -4.19 -0.29
N GLY A 55 13.02 -5.14 -1.23
CA GLY A 55 12.16 -5.06 -2.42
C GLY A 55 10.67 -4.94 -2.07
N LEU A 56 10.18 -5.74 -1.12
CA LEU A 56 8.79 -5.66 -0.66
C LEU A 56 8.51 -4.31 -0.01
N LEU A 57 9.38 -3.85 0.90
CA LEU A 57 9.19 -2.57 1.57
C LEU A 57 9.25 -1.40 0.58
N TRP A 58 10.20 -1.42 -0.35
CA TRP A 58 10.37 -0.38 -1.37
C TRP A 58 9.24 -0.35 -2.39
N SER A 59 8.58 -1.48 -2.64
CA SER A 59 7.44 -1.55 -3.53
C SER A 59 6.17 -0.90 -2.96
N TYR A 60 6.11 -0.58 -1.66
CA TYR A 60 4.92 -0.04 -0.99
C TYR A 60 4.26 1.16 -1.71
N PRO A 61 4.99 2.20 -2.16
CA PRO A 61 4.38 3.31 -2.89
C PRO A 61 3.74 2.88 -4.22
N LEU A 62 4.29 1.86 -4.89
CA LEU A 62 3.72 1.32 -6.12
C LEU A 62 2.38 0.62 -5.84
N TRP A 63 2.27 -0.14 -4.74
CA TRP A 63 1.01 -0.75 -4.33
C TRP A 63 -0.07 0.30 -4.03
N LEU A 64 0.28 1.38 -3.31
CA LEU A 64 -0.65 2.49 -3.05
C LEU A 64 -1.14 3.13 -4.35
N LEU A 65 -0.24 3.36 -5.31
CA LEU A 65 -0.59 3.93 -6.60
C LEU A 65 -1.54 3.02 -7.39
N LEU A 66 -1.23 1.72 -7.48
CA LEU A 66 -2.07 0.73 -8.17
C LEU A 66 -3.44 0.62 -7.51
N ALA A 67 -3.51 0.63 -6.18
CA ALA A 67 -4.77 0.59 -5.44
C ALA A 67 -5.60 1.88 -5.64
N GLY A 68 -4.95 3.04 -5.66
CA GLY A 68 -5.60 4.32 -5.95
C GLY A 68 -6.21 4.36 -7.35
N ILE A 69 -5.45 3.94 -8.37
CA ILE A 69 -5.94 3.82 -9.75
C ILE A 69 -7.08 2.80 -9.81
N GLY A 70 -6.89 1.59 -9.26
CA GLY A 70 -7.89 0.53 -9.26
C GLY A 70 -9.19 0.94 -8.57
N ALA A 71 -9.12 1.70 -7.47
CA ALA A 71 -10.29 2.19 -6.76
C ALA A 71 -11.09 3.19 -7.62
N TRP A 72 -10.41 4.10 -8.32
CA TRP A 72 -11.07 5.02 -9.25
C TRP A 72 -11.68 4.31 -10.46
N VAL A 73 -11.01 3.28 -10.98
CA VAL A 73 -11.54 2.43 -12.06
C VAL A 73 -12.81 1.71 -11.59
N LEU A 74 -12.80 1.08 -10.41
CA LEU A 74 -13.97 0.42 -9.83
C LEU A 74 -15.12 1.40 -9.57
N TRP A 75 -14.82 2.62 -9.16
CA TRP A 75 -15.81 3.69 -9.01
C TRP A 75 -16.45 4.06 -10.36
N ALA A 76 -15.67 4.15 -11.44
CA ALA A 76 -16.19 4.40 -12.79
C ALA A 76 -17.14 3.29 -13.27
N PHE A 77 -16.89 2.04 -12.86
CA PHE A 77 -17.78 0.90 -13.11
C PHE A 77 -18.92 0.74 -12.09
N HIS A 78 -19.21 1.76 -11.28
CA HIS A 78 -20.28 1.77 -10.27
C HIS A 78 -20.12 0.70 -9.18
N ARG A 79 -18.93 0.12 -8.99
CA ARG A 79 -18.60 -0.87 -7.94
C ARG A 79 -18.05 -0.18 -6.69
N TYR A 80 -18.87 0.65 -6.04
CA TYR A 80 -18.43 1.56 -4.97
C TYR A 80 -17.85 0.86 -3.73
N VAL A 81 -18.47 -0.23 -3.28
CA VAL A 81 -17.98 -0.98 -2.11
C VAL A 81 -16.60 -1.59 -2.40
N ALA A 82 -16.44 -2.20 -3.59
CA ALA A 82 -15.15 -2.77 -3.99
C ALA A 82 -14.05 -1.72 -4.11
N ALA A 83 -14.37 -0.51 -4.60
CA ALA A 83 -13.43 0.61 -4.67
C ALA A 83 -12.92 1.01 -3.28
N VAL A 84 -13.82 1.16 -2.30
CA VAL A 84 -13.45 1.51 -0.93
C VAL A 84 -12.68 0.39 -0.25
N VAL A 85 -13.10 -0.87 -0.41
CA VAL A 85 -12.41 -2.03 0.16
C VAL A 85 -10.98 -2.13 -0.38
N LEU A 86 -10.78 -1.98 -1.70
CA LEU A 86 -9.45 -2.00 -2.30
C LEU A 86 -8.56 -0.88 -1.73
N ALA A 87 -9.09 0.33 -1.62
CA ALA A 87 -8.35 1.46 -1.07
C ALA A 87 -7.98 1.20 0.40
N VAL A 88 -8.92 0.79 1.26
CA VAL A 88 -8.67 0.51 2.69
C VAL A 88 -7.66 -0.63 2.89
N LEU A 89 -7.80 -1.72 2.14
CA LEU A 89 -6.95 -2.90 2.30
C LEU A 89 -5.48 -2.60 2.01
N VAL A 90 -5.21 -1.71 1.05
CA VAL A 90 -3.84 -1.31 0.69
C VAL A 90 -3.35 -0.11 1.51
N THR A 91 -4.25 0.68 2.12
CA THR A 91 -3.89 1.72 3.10
C THR A 91 -3.35 1.12 4.40
N LEU A 92 -3.86 -0.04 4.84
CA LEU A 92 -3.24 -0.79 5.92
C LEU A 92 -1.90 -1.34 5.42
N PRO A 93 -0.78 -1.17 6.15
CA PRO A 93 0.53 -1.58 5.67
C PRO A 93 0.67 -3.10 5.78
N VAL A 94 0.02 -3.82 4.87
CA VAL A 94 0.14 -5.27 4.67
C VAL A 94 1.61 -5.71 4.53
N PRO A 95 2.53 -4.94 3.89
CA PRO A 95 3.94 -5.33 3.82
C PRO A 95 4.65 -5.32 5.19
N ILE A 96 4.25 -4.42 6.11
CA ILE A 96 4.81 -4.38 7.46
C ILE A 96 4.34 -5.59 8.25
N LEU A 97 3.06 -5.96 8.14
CA LEU A 97 2.52 -7.16 8.77
C LEU A 97 3.17 -8.43 8.22
N LEU A 98 3.37 -8.53 6.91
CA LEU A 98 4.06 -9.67 6.29
C LEU A 98 5.54 -9.74 6.69
N GLY A 99 6.24 -8.60 6.74
CA GLY A 99 7.62 -8.54 7.20
C GLY A 99 7.77 -8.98 8.65
N ILE A 100 6.89 -8.52 9.54
CA ILE A 100 6.89 -8.93 10.96
C ILE A 100 6.61 -10.43 11.09
N VAL A 101 5.63 -10.98 10.37
CA VAL A 101 5.31 -12.42 10.42
C VAL A 101 6.47 -13.27 9.91
N LEU A 102 7.16 -12.85 8.86
CA LEU A 102 8.31 -13.58 8.32
C LEU A 102 9.54 -13.54 9.23
N ILE A 103 9.77 -12.41 9.93
CA ILE A 103 10.84 -12.27 10.93
C ILE A 103 10.52 -13.09 12.20
N TRP A 104 9.26 -13.18 12.60
CA TRP A 104 8.84 -13.91 13.81
C TRP A 104 8.89 -15.44 13.65
N ASN A 105 8.86 -15.95 12.42
CA ASN A 105 8.83 -17.40 12.14
C ASN A 105 10.22 -18.05 12.03
N HIS A 106 11.27 -17.36 12.46
CA HIS A 106 12.66 -17.81 12.51
C HIS A 106 13.25 -17.56 13.90
#